data_AF-A0A7X7B4J2-F1
#
_entry.id   AF-A0A7X7B4J2-F1
#
_cell.length_a   1.000
_cell.length_b   1.000
_cell.length_c   1.000
_cell.angle_alpha   90.00
_cell.angle_beta   90.00
_cell.angle_gamma   90.00
#
_symmetry.space_group_name_H-M   'P 1'
#
loop_
_entity.id
_entity.type
_entity.pdbx_description
1 polymer ?
#
loop_
_entity_poly.entity_id
_entity_poly.type
_entity_poly.pdbx_seq_one_letter_code
_entity_poly.pdbx_strand_id
1 'polypeptide(L)'
;MYTRTKTKIVLEAIRGEREIKELASEYNLQPNLIRNWKREFLENSSMVFDTKRDEKAMEAANELQEENDELAKKVGRLSTEVDWIKNLKKLSVMTTRVNLARNIKDSKTSKIKVKRAAELL
;
A
#
# COMPACT_ATOMS: atom_id res chain seq x y z
N MET A 1 -3.46 -26.53 0.34
CA MET A 1 -4.27 -27.26 -0.66
C MET A 1 -4.38 -26.39 -1.90
N TYR A 2 -4.01 -26.90 -3.08
CA TYR A 2 -3.98 -26.10 -4.31
C TYR A 2 -5.40 -25.65 -4.70
N THR A 3 -5.60 -24.34 -4.88
CA THR A 3 -6.89 -23.72 -5.26
C THR A 3 -7.53 -24.40 -6.48
N ARG A 4 -6.70 -24.79 -7.45
CA ARG A 4 -7.11 -25.55 -8.65
C ARG A 4 -7.82 -26.86 -8.32
N THR A 5 -7.34 -27.62 -7.34
CA THR A 5 -7.93 -28.90 -6.92
C THR A 5 -9.26 -28.67 -6.19
N LYS A 6 -9.31 -27.67 -5.30
CA LYS A 6 -10.56 -27.26 -4.62
C LYS A 6 -11.64 -26.91 -5.65
N THR A 7 -11.28 -26.10 -6.67
CA THR A 7 -12.22 -25.72 -7.74
C THR A 7 -12.69 -26.94 -8.54
N LYS A 8 -11.80 -27.86 -8.90
CA LYS A 8 -12.18 -29.07 -9.65
C LYS A 8 -13.20 -29.92 -8.89
N ILE A 9 -12.94 -30.19 -7.60
CA ILE A 9 -13.85 -30.95 -6.73
C ILE A 9 -15.22 -30.27 -6.64
N VAL A 10 -15.25 -28.95 -6.46
CA VAL A 10 -16.50 -28.18 -6.36
C VAL A 10 -17.28 -28.19 -7.67
N LEU A 11 -16.61 -28.07 -8.82
CA LEU A 11 -17.26 -28.13 -10.13
C LEU A 11 -17.87 -29.51 -10.42
N GLU A 12 -17.15 -30.59 -10.12
CA GLU A 12 -17.67 -31.97 -10.23
C GLU A 12 -18.91 -32.16 -9.33
N ALA A 13 -18.86 -31.65 -8.10
CA ALA A 13 -19.99 -31.69 -7.15
C ALA A 13 -21.19 -30.79 -7.53
N ILE A 14 -20.99 -29.74 -8.34
CA ILE A 14 -22.05 -28.86 -8.83
C ILE A 14 -22.73 -29.48 -10.05
N ARG A 15 -21.96 -30.04 -11.00
CA ARG A 15 -22.50 -30.71 -12.19
C ARG A 15 -23.29 -31.98 -11.86
N GLY A 16 -23.05 -32.57 -10.69
CA GLY A 16 -23.68 -33.83 -10.30
C GLY A 16 -23.08 -35.05 -11.01
N GLU A 17 -21.90 -34.90 -11.62
CA GLU A 17 -21.15 -36.00 -12.25
C GLU A 17 -20.72 -37.05 -11.20
N ARG A 18 -20.58 -36.64 -9.94
CA ARG A 18 -20.15 -37.48 -8.82
C ARG A 18 -20.85 -37.12 -7.51
N GLU A 19 -21.12 -38.11 -6.67
CA GLU A 19 -21.75 -37.85 -5.38
C GLU A 19 -20.72 -37.25 -4.39
N ILE A 20 -21.17 -36.36 -3.50
CA ILE A 20 -20.30 -35.71 -2.49
C ILE A 20 -19.57 -36.75 -1.62
N LYS A 21 -20.21 -37.90 -1.37
CA LYS A 21 -19.62 -39.00 -0.58
C LYS A 21 -18.46 -39.67 -1.31
N GLU A 22 -18.58 -39.86 -2.63
CA GLU A 22 -17.53 -40.45 -3.46
C GLU A 22 -16.32 -39.51 -3.58
N LEU A 23 -16.58 -38.21 -3.80
CA LEU A 23 -15.55 -37.17 -3.81
C LEU A 23 -14.84 -37.06 -2.46
N ALA A 24 -15.60 -37.16 -1.36
CA ALA A 24 -15.05 -37.18 -0.01
C ALA A 24 -14.11 -38.39 0.19
N SER A 25 -14.49 -39.57 -0.29
CA SER A 25 -13.67 -40.78 -0.17
C SER A 25 -12.40 -40.72 -1.03
N GLU A 26 -12.50 -40.27 -2.28
CA GLU A 26 -11.36 -40.25 -3.22
C GLU A 26 -10.30 -39.23 -2.83
N TYR A 27 -10.74 -38.01 -2.47
CA TYR A 27 -9.82 -36.95 -2.06
C TYR A 27 -9.49 -36.99 -0.57
N ASN A 28 -10.00 -38.00 0.16
CA ASN A 28 -9.82 -38.19 1.59
C ASN A 28 -10.24 -36.95 2.42
N LEU A 29 -11.37 -36.37 2.05
CA LEU A 29 -11.97 -35.15 2.61
C LEU A 29 -13.26 -35.45 3.38
N GLN A 30 -13.66 -34.55 4.27
CA GLN A 30 -14.96 -34.64 4.93
C GLN A 30 -16.09 -34.19 3.99
N PRO A 31 -17.24 -34.90 3.91
CA PRO A 31 -18.38 -34.49 3.07
C PRO A 31 -18.91 -33.08 3.36
N ASN A 32 -18.88 -32.67 4.63
CA ASN A 32 -19.29 -31.31 5.03
C ASN A 32 -18.35 -30.23 4.48
N LEU A 33 -17.07 -30.53 4.32
CA LEU A 33 -16.09 -29.61 3.75
C LEU A 33 -16.42 -29.31 2.28
N ILE A 34 -16.78 -30.34 1.51
CA ILE A 34 -17.18 -30.21 0.10
C ILE A 34 -18.51 -29.44 -0.01
N ARG A 35 -19.47 -29.68 0.88
CA ARG A 35 -20.73 -28.90 0.95
C ARG A 35 -20.47 -27.43 1.22
N ASN A 36 -19.59 -27.12 2.17
CA ASN A 36 -19.21 -25.74 2.50
C ASN A 36 -18.54 -25.07 1.31
N TRP A 37 -17.62 -25.75 0.63
CA TRP A 37 -16.96 -25.20 -0.55
C TRP A 37 -17.90 -25.00 -1.74
N LYS A 38 -18.87 -25.90 -1.93
CA LYS A 38 -19.92 -25.73 -2.94
C LYS A 38 -20.75 -24.48 -2.66
N ARG A 39 -21.13 -24.26 -1.40
CA ARG A 39 -21.85 -23.06 -0.98
C ARG A 39 -21.02 -21.80 -1.19
N GLU A 40 -19.78 -21.77 -0.70
CA GLU A 40 -18.85 -20.65 -0.88
C GLU A 40 -18.63 -20.30 -2.36
N PHE A 41 -18.49 -21.31 -3.21
CA PHE A 41 -18.27 -21.10 -4.65
C PHE A 41 -19.49 -20.47 -5.31
N LEU A 42 -20.70 -20.94 -5.00
CA LEU A 42 -21.93 -20.39 -5.56
C LEU A 42 -22.19 -18.97 -5.06
N GLU A 43 -22.00 -18.71 -3.76
CA GLU A 43 -22.16 -17.38 -3.16
C GLU A 43 -21.21 -16.35 -3.78
N ASN A 44 -19.95 -16.74 -4.04
CA ASN A 44 -18.94 -15.84 -4.61
C ASN A 44 -18.84 -15.92 -6.16
N SER A 45 -19.62 -16.78 -6.83
CA SER A 45 -19.50 -17.00 -8.28
C SER A 45 -19.85 -15.76 -9.11
N SER A 46 -20.81 -14.96 -8.63
CA SER A 46 -21.22 -13.70 -9.28
C SER A 46 -20.10 -12.68 -9.32
N MET A 47 -19.20 -12.70 -8.32
CA MET A 47 -18.08 -11.76 -8.22
C MET A 47 -17.06 -11.93 -9.35
N VAL A 48 -17.01 -13.10 -10.00
CA VAL A 48 -16.13 -13.36 -11.15
C VAL A 48 -16.55 -12.53 -12.37
N PHE A 49 -17.83 -12.14 -12.45
CA PHE A 49 -18.35 -11.32 -13.54
C PHE A 49 -18.39 -9.83 -13.21
N ASP A 50 -18.07 -9.44 -11.98
CA ASP A 50 -18.01 -8.04 -11.56
C ASP A 50 -16.65 -7.42 -11.93
N THR A 51 -16.48 -7.12 -13.21
CA THR A 51 -15.25 -6.51 -13.76
C THR A 51 -14.97 -5.12 -13.18
N LYS A 52 -16.00 -4.43 -12.66
CA LYS A 52 -15.88 -3.11 -12.05
C LYS A 52 -15.18 -3.14 -10.70
N ARG A 53 -15.15 -4.30 -10.03
CA ARG A 53 -14.47 -4.46 -8.75
C ARG A 53 -12.96 -4.32 -8.90
N ASP A 54 -12.39 -4.91 -9.95
CA ASP A 54 -10.96 -4.85 -10.22
C ASP A 54 -10.55 -3.44 -10.66
N GLU A 55 -11.36 -2.79 -11.49
CA GLU A 55 -11.17 -1.38 -11.87
C GLU A 55 -11.18 -0.46 -10.65
N LYS A 56 -12.18 -0.59 -9.77
CA LYS A 56 -12.29 0.22 -8.54
C LYS A 56 -11.16 -0.06 -7.55
N ALA A 57 -10.71 -1.31 -7.44
CA ALA A 57 -9.58 -1.68 -6.60
C ALA A 57 -8.27 -1.09 -7.13
N MET A 58 -8.10 -1.06 -8.45
CA MET A 58 -6.94 -0.47 -9.11
C MET A 58 -6.94 1.06 -9.00
N GLU A 59 -8.10 1.71 -9.14
CA GLU A 59 -8.27 3.14 -8.93
C GLU A 59 -7.93 3.54 -7.48
N ALA A 60 -8.48 2.83 -6.49
CA ALA A 60 -8.14 3.06 -5.08
C ALA A 60 -6.65 2.81 -4.76
N ALA A 61 -6.03 1.83 -5.42
CA ALA A 61 -4.59 1.58 -5.28
C ALA A 61 -3.75 2.74 -5.87
N ASN A 62 -4.18 3.30 -7.00
CA ASN A 62 -3.52 4.46 -7.61
C ASN A 62 -3.66 5.71 -6.74
N GLU A 63 -4.85 6.00 -6.21
CA GLU A 63 -5.06 7.12 -5.28
C GLU A 63 -4.17 7.03 -4.04
N LEU A 64 -4.11 5.84 -3.42
CA LEU A 64 -3.23 5.59 -2.27
C LEU A 64 -1.75 5.75 -2.63
N GLN A 65 -1.35 5.35 -3.84
CA GLN A 65 0.03 5.52 -4.31
C GLN A 65 0.38 7.00 -4.51
N GLU A 66 -0.53 7.79 -5.10
CA GLU A 66 -0.34 9.23 -5.27
C GLU A 66 -0.22 9.94 -3.91
N GLU A 67 -1.09 9.62 -2.96
CA GLU A 67 -1.03 10.19 -1.61
C GLU A 67 0.29 9.82 -0.91
N ASN A 68 0.74 8.57 -1.03
CA ASN A 68 1.98 8.11 -0.44
C ASN A 68 3.20 8.82 -1.05
N ASP A 69 3.21 9.04 -2.37
CA ASP A 69 4.26 9.78 -3.07
C ASP A 69 4.32 11.26 -2.62
N GLU A 70 3.16 11.89 -2.42
CA GLU A 70 3.08 13.24 -1.86
C GLU A 70 3.60 13.31 -0.42
N LEU A 71 3.22 12.35 0.41
CA LEU A 71 3.67 12.24 1.80
C LEU A 71 5.19 12.00 1.84
N ALA A 72 5.72 11.11 1.01
CA ALA A 72 7.15 10.86 0.90
C ALA A 72 7.93 12.12 0.52
N LYS A 73 7.43 12.93 -0.43
CA LYS A 73 8.01 14.24 -0.77
C LYS A 73 7.98 15.21 0.42
N LYS A 74 6.88 15.27 1.17
CA LYS A 74 6.75 16.11 2.38
C LYS A 74 7.74 15.66 3.45
N VAL A 75 7.84 14.37 3.72
CA VAL A 75 8.79 13.79 4.69
C VAL A 75 10.23 14.08 4.30
N GLY A 76 10.61 13.88 3.03
CA GLY A 76 11.96 14.18 2.55
C GLY A 76 12.32 15.65 2.75
N ARG A 77 11.42 16.57 2.39
CA ARG A 77 11.61 18.01 2.64
C ARG A 77 11.77 18.33 4.13
N LEU A 78 10.86 17.84 4.97
CA LEU A 78 10.93 18.08 6.43
C LEU A 78 12.21 17.50 7.04
N SER A 79 12.66 16.32 6.60
CA SER A 79 13.92 15.74 7.05
C SER A 79 15.09 16.68 6.76
N THR A 80 15.17 17.22 5.53
CA THR A 80 16.24 18.17 5.18
C THR A 80 16.16 19.48 5.98
N GLU A 81 14.96 19.94 6.31
CA GLU A 81 14.77 21.14 7.14
C GLU A 81 15.16 20.91 8.59
N VAL A 82 14.75 19.78 9.17
CA VAL A 82 15.12 19.37 10.53
C VAL A 82 16.63 19.21 10.65
N ASP A 83 17.28 18.53 9.70
CA ASP A 83 18.72 18.34 9.70
C ASP A 83 19.48 19.66 9.55
N TRP A 84 18.96 20.57 8.73
CA TRP A 84 19.51 21.92 8.61
C TRP A 84 19.41 22.70 9.93
N ILE A 85 18.26 22.69 10.60
CA ILE A 85 18.08 23.37 11.90
C ILE A 85 19.01 22.76 12.97
N LYS A 86 19.14 21.43 13.01
CA LYS A 86 20.08 20.76 13.93
C LYS A 86 21.52 21.21 13.67
N ASN A 87 21.92 21.29 12.39
CA ASN A 87 23.24 21.77 12.00
C ASN A 87 23.46 23.25 12.39
N LEU A 88 22.46 24.12 12.22
CA LEU A 88 22.53 25.50 12.67
C LEU A 88 22.68 25.63 14.18
N LYS A 89 21.90 24.86 14.96
CA LYS A 89 22.04 24.84 16.43
C LYS A 89 23.45 24.43 16.85
N LYS A 90 24.02 23.39 16.21
CA LYS A 90 25.40 22.96 16.45
C LYS A 90 26.42 24.05 16.13
N LEU A 91 26.27 24.73 14.98
CA LEU A 91 27.15 25.83 14.56
C LEU A 91 27.04 27.05 15.48
N SER A 92 25.84 27.35 15.97
CA SER A 92 25.58 28.44 16.93
C SER A 92 26.25 28.20 18.27
N VAL A 93 26.36 26.94 18.72
CA VAL A 93 27.03 26.59 19.99
C VAL A 93 28.56 26.66 19.84
N MET A 94 29.08 26.35 18.64
CA MET A 94 30.53 26.25 18.40
C MET A 94 31.20 27.55 17.92
N THR A 95 30.43 28.56 17.52
CA THR A 95 30.97 29.72 16.79
C THR A 95 30.34 31.03 17.24
N THR A 96 31.11 32.13 17.20
CA THR A 96 30.63 33.49 17.44
C THR A 96 29.52 33.89 16.45
N ARG A 97 28.52 34.66 16.91
CA ARG A 97 27.33 35.08 16.11
C ARG A 97 27.66 35.68 14.74
N VAL A 98 28.79 36.37 14.61
CA VAL A 98 29.26 36.99 13.37
C VAL A 98 29.65 35.96 12.30
N ASN A 99 30.29 34.85 12.70
CA ASN A 99 30.70 33.78 11.78
C ASN A 99 29.51 32.91 11.34
N LEU A 100 28.53 32.74 12.23
CA LEU A 100 27.27 32.06 11.90
C LEU A 100 26.49 32.81 10.81
N ALA A 101 26.36 34.13 10.93
CA ALA A 101 25.65 34.96 9.96
C ALA A 101 26.30 34.92 8.56
N ARG A 102 27.65 34.83 8.50
CA ARG A 102 28.40 34.70 7.24
C ARG A 102 28.13 33.35 6.56
N ASN A 103 28.21 32.24 7.32
CA ASN A 103 27.96 30.89 6.80
C ASN A 103 26.51 30.68 6.30
N ILE A 104 25.51 31.30 6.92
CA ILE A 104 24.11 31.22 6.48
C ILE A 104 23.92 31.88 5.11
N LYS A 105 24.63 32.98 4.84
CA LYS A 105 24.54 33.76 3.59
C LYS A 105 25.16 33.03 2.40
N ASP A 106 26.16 32.19 2.66
CA ASP A 106 26.91 31.47 1.62
C ASP A 106 26.28 30.13 1.24
N SER A 107 25.38 29.56 2.06
CA SER A 107 24.66 28.34 1.66
C SER A 107 23.68 28.65 0.52
N LYS A 108 23.95 28.13 -0.67
CA LYS A 108 23.13 28.30 -1.89
C LYS A 108 21.66 27.90 -1.69
N THR A 109 21.38 27.07 -0.68
CA THR A 109 20.04 26.66 -0.23
C THR A 109 19.24 27.77 0.47
N SER A 110 19.90 28.80 1.02
CA SER A 110 19.24 29.92 1.71
C SER A 110 18.53 30.87 0.73
N LYS A 111 19.10 31.10 -0.46
CA LYS A 111 18.46 31.94 -1.51
C LYS A 111 17.13 31.39 -2.01
N ILE A 112 16.98 30.06 -2.05
CA ILE A 112 15.75 29.38 -2.49
C ILE A 112 14.68 29.42 -1.38
N LYS A 113 15.09 29.33 -0.11
CA LYS A 113 14.17 29.28 1.04
C LYS A 113 13.69 30.66 1.51
N VAL A 114 14.54 31.70 1.48
CA VAL A 114 14.17 33.08 1.86
C VAL A 114 13.15 33.68 0.89
N LYS A 115 13.26 33.39 -0.42
CA LYS A 115 12.26 33.83 -1.41
C LYS A 115 10.86 33.29 -1.13
N ARG A 116 10.74 32.03 -0.69
CA ARG A 116 9.45 31.37 -0.48
C ARG A 116 8.82 31.68 0.88
N ALA A 117 9.63 31.98 1.91
CA ALA A 117 9.12 32.51 3.17
C ALA A 117 8.45 33.88 3.01
N ALA A 118 8.88 34.68 2.02
CA ALA A 118 8.25 35.94 1.66
C ALA A 118 6.97 35.80 0.81
N GLU A 119 6.70 34.63 0.22
CA GLU A 119 5.47 34.33 -0.53
C GLU A 119 4.33 33.80 0.36
N LEU A 120 4.63 33.43 1.61
CA LEU A 120 3.69 32.89 2.59
C LEU A 120 3.30 33.91 3.69
N LEU A 121 3.72 35.17 3.54
CA LEU A 121 3.36 36.33 4.37
C LEU A 121 2.56 37.32 3.51
#